data_AF-F8B644-F1
#
_entry.id   AF-F8B644-F1
#
_cell.length_a   1.000
_cell.length_b   1.000
_cell.length_c   1.000
_cell.angle_alpha   90.00
_cell.angle_beta   90.00
_cell.angle_gamma   90.00
#
_symmetry.space_group_name_H-M   'P 1'
#
loop_
_entity.id
_entity.type
_entity.pdbx_description
1 polymer ?
#
loop_
_entity_poly.entity_id
_entity_poly.type
_entity_poly.pdbx_seq_one_letter_code
_entity_poly.pdbx_strand_id
1 'polypeptide(L)'
;MIDGAVVVDAVVHPYNLAPANQNPKARDQLEAVYGAHVLATDQNRPEYLLTHDEFFSDFPFEAIADSLFVESPVDLAVIHALPNLGFARGHVTAPERAAAFRDRYPDRFRLFATVDTPITQLEQQVTQFGVDGLKLYPAFFYDDVGRGWRLDDADYATPLLEAARDLGIRNVAVHKALWLPPAPRSAFSLDDLDLPLERFPDINFHVVHAGAAFLEETATLLRRHRNLYATLESVFAYVVVRPLVFAKILGTLLRACGADQLMFGSGSNLSHPAPLLAAFDGYELPDDLVAEHGYPQLTAEDRRGPPRTAEDRRGPPRTAAGSSAGTRCACSASTQPPLPAASRTTSSPASACAVWPGPGDSYARARQRYGDEPPGRACAQSSSEERGRRRGAEPTERIGGPVNRTETAAPTEERIREALRSVPEPCGLLMRTPIDICEMGLVDEIECHAGNVRVVLVLTDTSCVHFSGLKRYITDVLTALPGVESVEVTVSTTQLWTPDRRQPAPGSPHPP
;
A
#
# COMPACT_ATOMS: atom_id res chain seq x y z
N MET A 1 -5.87 -13.26 -18.73
CA MET A 1 -5.94 -14.72 -18.50
C MET A 1 -4.56 -15.34 -18.54
N ILE A 2 -4.28 -16.26 -17.62
CA ILE A 2 -3.09 -17.13 -17.63
C ILE A 2 -3.59 -18.57 -17.77
N ASP A 3 -3.10 -19.32 -18.76
CA ASP A 3 -3.54 -20.70 -19.04
C ASP A 3 -5.06 -20.90 -19.12
N GLY A 4 -5.77 -19.91 -19.68
CA GLY A 4 -7.23 -19.93 -19.81
C GLY A 4 -8.01 -19.67 -18.50
N ALA A 5 -7.33 -19.38 -17.39
CA ALA A 5 -7.94 -18.94 -16.14
C ALA A 5 -8.09 -17.41 -16.11
N VAL A 6 -9.21 -16.95 -15.54
CA VAL A 6 -9.49 -15.53 -15.29
C VAL A 6 -8.65 -15.06 -14.11
N VAL A 7 -7.87 -14.00 -14.30
CA VAL A 7 -7.06 -13.39 -13.25
C VAL A 7 -7.81 -12.19 -12.68
N VAL A 8 -8.09 -12.24 -11.38
CA VAL A 8 -8.78 -11.16 -10.66
C VAL A 8 -7.81 -10.49 -9.70
N ASP A 9 -7.61 -9.19 -9.87
CA ASP A 9 -6.93 -8.37 -8.87
C ASP A 9 -7.94 -7.90 -7.82
N ALA A 10 -7.90 -8.51 -6.63
CA ALA A 10 -8.90 -8.31 -5.59
C ALA A 10 -8.81 -6.94 -4.91
N VAL A 11 -7.76 -6.14 -5.14
CA VAL A 11 -7.63 -4.81 -4.56
C VAL A 11 -6.70 -3.92 -5.38
N VAL A 12 -7.27 -2.84 -5.92
CA VAL A 12 -6.51 -1.77 -6.58
C VAL A 12 -6.92 -0.40 -6.06
N HIS A 13 -5.97 0.54 -6.06
CA HIS A 13 -6.18 1.86 -5.49
C HIS A 13 -5.65 2.99 -6.40
N PRO A 14 -6.53 3.65 -7.16
CA PRO A 14 -6.22 4.94 -7.78
C PRO A 14 -6.03 6.00 -6.72
N TYR A 15 -4.79 6.18 -6.27
CA TYR A 15 -4.44 7.17 -5.27
C TYR A 15 -4.48 8.58 -5.85
N ASN A 16 -5.14 9.49 -5.13
CA ASN A 16 -4.93 10.92 -5.25
C ASN A 16 -4.08 11.38 -4.07
N LEU A 17 -2.76 11.39 -4.25
CA LEU A 17 -1.80 11.92 -3.29
C LEU A 17 -1.07 13.14 -3.84
N ALA A 18 -1.70 13.86 -4.78
CA ALA A 18 -1.21 15.14 -5.27
C ALA A 18 -0.98 16.12 -4.09
N PRO A 19 -0.02 17.06 -4.18
CA PRO A 19 0.26 18.01 -3.10
C PRO A 19 -0.97 18.78 -2.60
N ALA A 20 -1.96 19.01 -3.47
CA ALA A 20 -3.22 19.66 -3.09
C ALA A 20 -4.09 18.82 -2.13
N ASN A 21 -4.01 17.49 -2.21
CA ASN A 21 -4.75 16.56 -1.36
C ASN A 21 -3.96 16.09 -0.14
N GLN A 22 -2.67 16.41 0.00
CA GLN A 22 -1.86 15.97 1.14
C GLN A 22 -2.18 16.74 2.43
N ASN A 23 -2.21 16.04 3.56
CA ASN A 23 -2.15 16.66 4.87
C ASN A 23 -0.71 17.13 5.14
N PRO A 24 -0.43 18.45 5.26
CA PRO A 24 0.94 18.96 5.43
C PRO A 24 1.60 18.50 6.74
N LYS A 25 0.84 18.03 7.73
CA LYS A 25 1.37 17.49 8.99
C LYS A 25 1.73 16.01 8.91
N ALA A 26 1.32 15.32 7.84
CA ALA A 26 1.48 13.87 7.70
C ALA A 26 2.64 13.49 6.76
N ARG A 27 3.69 14.31 6.70
CA ARG A 27 4.81 14.09 5.78
C ARG A 27 5.48 12.74 6.00
N ASP A 28 5.74 12.37 7.25
CA ASP A 28 6.40 11.10 7.57
C ASP A 28 5.54 9.89 7.15
N GLN A 29 4.22 9.99 7.26
CA GLN A 29 3.28 8.97 6.80
C GLN A 29 3.28 8.85 5.28
N LEU A 30 3.23 9.99 4.57
CA LEU A 30 3.29 10.01 3.11
C LEU A 30 4.58 9.37 2.62
N GLU A 31 5.73 9.76 3.18
CA GLU A 31 7.03 9.17 2.84
C GLU A 31 7.11 7.68 3.22
N ALA A 32 6.45 7.23 4.29
CA ALA A 32 6.35 5.81 4.61
C ALA A 32 5.55 5.03 3.56
N VAL A 33 4.47 5.60 3.03
CA VAL A 33 3.66 4.99 1.96
C VAL A 33 4.46 4.91 0.65
N TYR A 34 5.23 5.94 0.30
CA TYR A 34 6.16 5.87 -0.84
C TYR A 34 7.29 4.87 -0.59
N GLY A 35 7.85 4.83 0.62
CA GLY A 35 8.84 3.84 1.03
C GLY A 35 8.33 2.41 0.86
N ALA A 36 7.04 2.15 1.15
CA ALA A 36 6.41 0.86 0.90
C ALA A 36 6.39 0.50 -0.59
N HIS A 37 6.08 1.46 -1.48
CA HIS A 37 6.17 1.24 -2.92
C HIS A 37 7.59 0.91 -3.39
N VAL A 38 8.58 1.66 -2.92
CA VAL A 38 10.01 1.41 -3.23
C VAL A 38 10.41 0.00 -2.78
N LEU A 39 10.05 -0.39 -1.56
CA LEU A 39 10.37 -1.70 -0.99
C LEU A 39 9.60 -2.85 -1.64
N ALA A 40 8.45 -2.59 -2.24
CA ALA A 40 7.65 -3.57 -2.95
C ALA A 40 8.04 -3.71 -4.44
N THR A 41 8.94 -2.86 -4.93
CA THR A 41 9.42 -2.87 -6.31
C THR A 41 10.79 -3.55 -6.42
N ASP A 42 10.91 -4.50 -7.35
CA ASP A 42 12.19 -5.13 -7.68
C ASP A 42 13.18 -4.08 -8.23
N GLN A 43 14.30 -3.89 -7.53
CA GLN A 43 15.31 -2.90 -7.88
C GLN A 43 16.03 -3.22 -9.20
N ASN A 44 15.95 -4.46 -9.68
CA ASN A 44 16.45 -4.84 -11.01
C ASN A 44 15.47 -4.48 -12.14
N ARG A 45 14.27 -3.99 -11.80
CA ARG A 45 13.21 -3.61 -12.72
C ARG A 45 12.74 -2.17 -12.47
N PRO A 46 13.63 -1.17 -12.62
CA PRO A 46 13.33 0.23 -12.33
C PRO A 46 12.23 0.81 -13.24
N GLU A 47 11.85 0.13 -14.33
CA GLU A 47 10.72 0.52 -15.17
C GLU A 47 9.37 0.52 -14.42
N TYR A 48 9.25 -0.26 -13.34
CA TYR A 48 8.05 -0.32 -12.50
C TYR A 48 8.12 0.58 -11.25
N LEU A 49 9.24 1.26 -11.03
CA LEU A 49 9.39 2.20 -9.93
C LEU A 49 8.81 3.55 -10.36
N LEU A 50 7.75 3.98 -9.67
CA LEU A 50 7.25 5.35 -9.77
C LEU A 50 8.25 6.28 -9.11
N THR A 51 8.55 7.39 -9.76
CA THR A 51 9.30 8.47 -9.11
C THR A 51 8.47 9.08 -7.98
N HIS A 52 9.12 9.83 -7.08
CA HIS A 52 8.44 10.50 -5.97
C HIS A 52 7.29 11.39 -6.48
N ASP A 53 7.54 12.20 -7.51
CA ASP A 53 6.52 13.09 -8.11
C ASP A 53 5.38 12.32 -8.80
N GLU A 54 5.70 11.21 -9.47
CA GLU A 54 4.70 10.33 -10.10
C GLU A 54 3.79 9.69 -9.04
N PHE A 55 4.39 9.19 -7.95
CA PHE A 55 3.67 8.56 -6.85
C PHE A 55 2.77 9.56 -6.12
N PHE A 56 3.28 10.76 -5.86
CA PHE A 56 2.54 11.86 -5.23
C PHE A 56 1.79 12.73 -6.26
N SER A 57 1.00 12.08 -7.11
CA SER A 57 0.13 12.71 -8.10
C SER A 57 -1.35 12.38 -7.86
N ASP A 58 -2.24 12.97 -8.67
CA ASP A 58 -3.61 12.48 -8.81
C ASP A 58 -3.60 11.34 -9.84
N PHE A 59 -3.23 10.14 -9.38
CA PHE A 59 -2.82 9.05 -10.26
C PHE A 59 -3.94 8.70 -11.26
N PRO A 60 -3.68 8.74 -12.58
CA PRO A 60 -4.73 8.55 -13.56
C PRO A 60 -5.33 7.14 -13.50
N PHE A 61 -6.67 7.06 -13.47
CA PHE A 61 -7.38 5.77 -13.54
C PHE A 61 -7.06 5.00 -14.82
N GLU A 62 -6.84 5.70 -15.94
CA GLU A 62 -6.42 5.07 -17.19
C GLU A 62 -5.04 4.42 -17.07
N ALA A 63 -4.10 5.00 -16.31
CA ALA A 63 -2.79 4.38 -16.09
C ALA A 63 -2.92 3.08 -15.28
N ILE A 64 -3.83 3.04 -14.29
CA ILE A 64 -4.16 1.79 -13.59
C ILE A 64 -4.76 0.76 -14.55
N ALA A 65 -5.73 1.15 -15.38
CA ALA A 65 -6.33 0.23 -16.33
C ALA A 65 -5.31 -0.34 -17.34
N ASP A 66 -4.38 0.49 -17.82
CA ASP A 66 -3.30 0.04 -18.70
C ASP A 66 -2.35 -0.93 -17.96
N SER A 67 -1.94 -0.60 -16.74
CA SER A 67 -1.08 -1.47 -15.93
C SER A 67 -1.70 -2.85 -15.68
N LEU A 68 -3.03 -2.89 -15.49
CA LEU A 68 -3.78 -4.10 -15.19
C LEU A 68 -4.07 -4.93 -16.45
N PHE A 69 -4.65 -4.32 -17.48
CA PHE A 69 -5.29 -5.05 -18.58
C PHE A 69 -4.50 -5.04 -19.89
N VAL A 70 -3.50 -4.16 -20.00
CA VAL A 70 -2.66 -4.06 -21.20
C VAL A 70 -1.29 -4.63 -20.92
N GLU A 71 -0.69 -4.23 -19.80
CA GLU A 71 0.68 -4.62 -19.43
C GLU A 71 0.74 -5.87 -18.55
N SER A 72 -0.38 -6.26 -17.95
CA SER A 72 -0.49 -7.45 -17.11
C SER A 72 -1.63 -8.36 -17.61
N PRO A 73 -1.62 -9.65 -17.27
CA PRO A 73 -2.65 -10.59 -17.69
C PRO A 73 -3.91 -10.55 -16.79
N VAL A 74 -4.23 -9.42 -16.15
CA VAL A 74 -5.42 -9.25 -15.31
C VAL A 74 -6.66 -9.15 -16.21
N ASP A 75 -7.78 -9.72 -15.77
CA ASP A 75 -9.05 -9.72 -16.52
C ASP A 75 -10.15 -8.92 -15.80
N LEU A 76 -10.10 -8.85 -14.46
CA LEU A 76 -11.02 -8.10 -13.62
C LEU A 76 -10.25 -7.49 -12.44
N ALA A 77 -10.58 -6.28 -12.03
CA ALA A 77 -10.01 -5.65 -10.84
C ALA A 77 -11.10 -5.08 -9.92
N VAL A 78 -10.84 -5.06 -8.62
CA VAL A 78 -11.75 -4.49 -7.62
C VAL A 78 -11.16 -3.19 -7.09
N ILE A 79 -11.76 -2.06 -7.46
CA ILE A 79 -11.36 -0.76 -6.94
C ILE A 79 -11.87 -0.65 -5.51
N HIS A 80 -10.95 -0.42 -4.58
CA HIS A 80 -11.31 -0.09 -3.20
C HIS A 80 -11.25 1.42 -3.04
N ALA A 81 -12.40 2.05 -2.80
CA ALA A 81 -12.42 3.44 -2.35
C ALA A 81 -11.68 3.56 -1.01
N LEU A 82 -11.09 4.72 -0.77
CA LEU A 82 -10.27 4.98 0.42
C LEU A 82 -10.60 6.34 0.99
N PRO A 83 -10.81 6.45 2.32
CA PRO A 83 -11.04 7.72 2.98
C PRO A 83 -9.73 8.52 3.03
N ASN A 84 -9.68 9.56 3.85
CA ASN A 84 -8.49 10.43 3.92
C ASN A 84 -7.27 9.78 4.61
N LEU A 85 -7.50 8.73 5.42
CA LEU A 85 -6.46 7.96 6.12
C LEU A 85 -5.51 8.80 7.01
N GLY A 86 -5.87 10.04 7.34
CA GLY A 86 -5.08 10.98 8.13
C GLY A 86 -3.96 11.69 7.37
N PHE A 87 -3.54 11.16 6.23
CA PHE A 87 -2.49 11.75 5.40
C PHE A 87 -2.98 12.47 4.14
N ALA A 88 -4.27 12.35 3.82
CA ALA A 88 -4.94 13.17 2.82
C ALA A 88 -5.95 14.16 3.46
N ARG A 89 -6.37 15.19 2.70
CA ARG A 89 -7.40 16.15 3.08
C ARG A 89 -8.80 15.66 2.70
N GLY A 90 -8.93 15.06 1.52
CA GLY A 90 -10.11 14.34 1.06
C GLY A 90 -9.83 12.84 0.92
N HIS A 91 -10.64 12.15 0.14
CA HIS A 91 -10.42 10.74 -0.17
C HIS A 91 -9.05 10.51 -0.82
N VAL A 92 -8.36 9.43 -0.42
CA VAL A 92 -7.23 8.91 -1.18
C VAL A 92 -7.73 8.26 -2.46
N THR A 93 -8.90 7.62 -2.44
CA THR A 93 -9.58 7.13 -3.65
C THR A 93 -11.06 7.49 -3.54
N ALA A 94 -11.48 8.50 -4.30
CA ALA A 94 -12.82 9.07 -4.24
C ALA A 94 -13.88 8.11 -4.82
N PRO A 95 -14.95 7.74 -4.07
CA PRO A 95 -16.00 6.83 -4.54
C PRO A 95 -16.66 7.25 -5.86
N GLU A 96 -16.95 8.55 -6.02
CA GLU A 96 -17.63 9.09 -7.20
C GLU A 96 -16.78 9.00 -8.46
N ARG A 97 -15.46 9.21 -8.35
CA ARG A 97 -14.52 9.06 -9.48
C ARG A 97 -14.34 7.59 -9.84
N ALA A 98 -14.25 6.73 -8.82
CA ALA A 98 -14.14 5.29 -9.00
C ALA A 98 -15.39 4.70 -9.66
N ALA A 99 -16.58 5.13 -9.24
CA ALA A 99 -17.85 4.75 -9.86
C ALA A 99 -17.92 5.18 -11.32
N ALA A 100 -17.63 6.45 -11.60
CA ALA A 100 -17.63 6.97 -12.97
C ALA A 100 -16.59 6.28 -13.88
N PHE A 101 -15.50 5.76 -13.33
CA PHE A 101 -14.54 4.95 -14.09
C PHE A 101 -15.03 3.52 -14.30
N ARG A 102 -15.52 2.87 -13.25
CA ARG A 102 -16.13 1.53 -13.32
C ARG A 102 -17.26 1.47 -14.33
N ASP A 103 -18.13 2.48 -14.36
CA ASP A 103 -19.29 2.54 -15.26
C ASP A 103 -18.90 2.65 -16.74
N ARG A 104 -17.69 3.15 -17.05
CA ARG A 104 -17.13 3.12 -18.42
C ARG A 104 -16.65 1.71 -18.82
N TYR A 105 -16.28 0.89 -17.85
CA TYR A 105 -15.73 -0.46 -18.05
C TYR A 105 -16.35 -1.48 -17.08
N PRO A 106 -17.68 -1.68 -17.11
CA PRO A 106 -18.41 -2.43 -16.09
C PRO A 106 -18.10 -3.94 -16.11
N ASP A 107 -17.51 -4.46 -17.19
CA ASP A 107 -17.08 -5.86 -17.28
C ASP A 107 -15.65 -6.08 -16.77
N ARG A 108 -14.94 -4.99 -16.42
CA ARG A 108 -13.52 -5.01 -16.02
C ARG A 108 -13.28 -4.55 -14.60
N PHE A 109 -14.18 -3.73 -14.05
CA PHE A 109 -14.05 -3.25 -12.67
C PHE A 109 -15.26 -3.58 -11.81
N ARG A 110 -14.98 -3.87 -10.54
CA ARG A 110 -15.94 -3.80 -9.42
C ARG A 110 -15.51 -2.67 -8.49
N LEU A 111 -16.43 -2.19 -7.67
CA LEU A 111 -16.18 -1.07 -6.76
C LEU A 111 -16.61 -1.41 -5.34
N PHE A 112 -15.70 -1.29 -4.38
CA PHE A 112 -16.04 -1.31 -2.97
C PHE A 112 -16.16 0.12 -2.45
N ALA A 113 -17.25 0.39 -1.73
CA ALA A 113 -17.45 1.64 -0.99
C ALA A 113 -16.39 1.79 0.10
N THR A 114 -16.26 3.02 0.61
CA THR A 114 -15.52 3.29 1.87
C THR A 114 -16.43 4.04 2.83
N VAL A 115 -16.25 3.85 4.13
CA VAL A 115 -17.08 4.52 5.13
C VAL A 115 -16.19 5.09 6.24
N ASP A 116 -16.45 6.34 6.61
CA ASP A 116 -15.97 6.96 7.84
C ASP A 116 -17.16 7.08 8.83
N THR A 117 -17.39 8.26 9.40
CA THR A 117 -18.65 8.57 10.11
C THR A 117 -19.35 9.72 9.40
N PRO A 118 -20.69 9.69 9.25
CA PRO A 118 -21.65 8.67 9.72
C PRO A 118 -21.83 7.46 8.78
N ILE A 119 -22.39 6.36 9.29
CA ILE A 119 -22.69 5.11 8.54
C ILE A 119 -23.58 5.35 7.31
N THR A 120 -24.42 6.39 7.32
CA THR A 120 -25.30 6.76 6.18
C THR A 120 -24.53 7.05 4.88
N GLN A 121 -23.21 7.28 4.95
CA GLN A 121 -22.34 7.32 3.77
C GLN A 121 -22.40 6.03 2.94
N LEU A 122 -22.62 4.88 3.57
CA LEU A 122 -22.75 3.59 2.87
C LEU A 122 -24.01 3.55 2.01
N GLU A 123 -25.16 3.88 2.59
CA GLU A 123 -26.44 3.95 1.89
C GLU A 123 -26.38 4.91 0.70
N GLN A 124 -25.72 6.06 0.89
CA GLN A 124 -25.52 7.05 -0.17
C GLN A 124 -24.70 6.46 -1.32
N GLN A 125 -23.57 5.79 -1.03
CA GLN A 125 -22.73 5.19 -2.06
C GLN A 125 -23.42 4.02 -2.76
N VAL A 126 -24.15 3.16 -2.05
CA VAL A 126 -24.95 2.10 -2.67
C VAL A 126 -26.00 2.68 -3.61
N THR A 127 -26.74 3.70 -3.16
CA THR A 127 -27.83 4.31 -3.93
C THR A 127 -27.33 5.09 -5.14
N GLN A 128 -26.25 5.86 -4.98
CA GLN A 128 -25.74 6.75 -6.03
C GLN A 128 -24.81 6.04 -7.01
N PHE A 129 -24.01 5.10 -6.52
CA PHE A 129 -22.91 4.51 -7.28
C PHE A 129 -23.06 3.02 -7.53
N GLY A 130 -23.98 2.30 -6.87
CA GLY A 130 -24.16 0.86 -7.08
C GLY A 130 -22.86 0.08 -6.81
N VAL A 131 -22.40 0.08 -5.57
CA VAL A 131 -21.17 -0.59 -5.14
C VAL A 131 -21.35 -2.10 -4.97
N ASP A 132 -20.27 -2.85 -5.13
CA ASP A 132 -20.21 -4.32 -5.08
C ASP A 132 -19.73 -4.87 -3.73
N GLY A 133 -19.17 -4.00 -2.88
CA GLY A 133 -18.60 -4.36 -1.58
C GLY A 133 -18.29 -3.16 -0.70
N LEU A 134 -17.64 -3.41 0.43
CA LEU A 134 -17.26 -2.41 1.42
C LEU A 134 -15.79 -2.58 1.84
N LYS A 135 -15.03 -1.50 1.78
CA LYS A 135 -13.66 -1.39 2.30
C LYS A 135 -13.67 -0.59 3.60
N LEU A 136 -13.06 -1.15 4.65
CA LEU A 136 -12.99 -0.57 5.98
C LEU A 136 -11.54 -0.36 6.41
N TYR A 137 -11.32 0.79 7.07
CA TYR A 137 -10.11 1.10 7.82
C TYR A 137 -10.46 1.22 9.31
N PRO A 138 -9.81 0.47 10.21
CA PRO A 138 -10.07 0.50 11.66
C PRO A 138 -9.72 1.79 12.39
N ALA A 139 -9.65 2.92 11.69
CA ALA A 139 -9.42 4.22 12.29
C ALA A 139 -10.11 5.31 11.49
N PHE A 140 -10.71 6.26 12.21
CA PHE A 140 -11.13 7.54 11.64
C PHE A 140 -10.08 8.59 11.91
N PHE A 141 -10.03 9.59 11.04
CA PHE A 141 -9.09 10.69 11.16
C PHE A 141 -9.84 12.01 11.09
N TYR A 142 -9.84 12.73 12.20
CA TYR A 142 -10.45 14.06 12.35
C TYR A 142 -9.47 14.96 13.09
N ASP A 143 -9.28 16.19 12.63
CA ASP A 143 -8.43 17.19 13.28
C ASP A 143 -7.03 16.67 13.64
N ASP A 144 -6.40 15.91 12.73
CA ASP A 144 -5.10 15.22 12.91
C ASP A 144 -5.06 14.14 14.02
N VAL A 145 -6.21 13.75 14.56
CA VAL A 145 -6.35 12.67 15.54
C VAL A 145 -6.87 11.40 14.87
N GLY A 146 -6.10 10.33 15.00
CA GLY A 146 -6.53 8.98 14.61
C GLY A 146 -7.32 8.32 15.74
N ARG A 147 -8.63 8.13 15.58
CA ARG A 147 -9.48 7.39 16.53
C ARG A 147 -9.73 5.99 15.99
N GLY A 148 -9.14 5.00 16.66
CA GLY A 148 -9.37 3.59 16.33
C GLY A 148 -10.76 3.11 16.73
N TRP A 149 -11.23 2.09 16.03
CA TRP A 149 -12.45 1.34 16.34
C TRP A 149 -12.21 -0.16 16.07
N ARG A 150 -13.05 -1.02 16.66
CA ARG A 150 -12.92 -2.48 16.56
C ARG A 150 -14.05 -3.06 15.73
N LEU A 151 -13.79 -4.14 15.00
CA LEU A 151 -14.80 -4.81 14.16
C LEU A 151 -15.87 -5.54 14.99
N ASP A 152 -15.57 -5.87 16.25
CA ASP A 152 -16.52 -6.45 17.21
C ASP A 152 -17.29 -5.39 18.03
N ASP A 153 -17.10 -4.10 17.75
CA ASP A 153 -17.78 -3.00 18.44
C ASP A 153 -19.30 -3.06 18.21
N ALA A 154 -20.07 -3.09 19.30
CA ALA A 154 -21.51 -3.22 19.27
C ALA A 154 -22.22 -1.92 18.87
N ASP A 155 -21.61 -0.76 19.09
CA ASP A 155 -22.23 0.56 18.91
C ASP A 155 -21.94 1.13 17.50
N TYR A 156 -20.83 0.74 16.88
CA TYR A 156 -20.45 1.19 15.54
C TYR A 156 -20.38 0.07 14.51
N ALA A 157 -19.53 -0.94 14.72
CA ALA A 157 -19.22 -1.93 13.70
C ALA A 157 -20.39 -2.87 13.42
N THR A 158 -21.11 -3.30 14.46
CA THR A 158 -22.31 -4.13 14.30
C THR A 158 -23.39 -3.43 13.47
N PRO A 159 -23.85 -2.20 13.79
CA PRO A 159 -24.81 -1.48 12.95
C PRO A 159 -24.34 -1.26 11.51
N LEU A 160 -23.04 -1.01 11.31
CA LEU A 160 -22.47 -0.85 9.97
C LEU A 160 -22.55 -2.15 9.16
N LEU A 161 -22.23 -3.30 9.76
CA LEU A 161 -22.30 -4.60 9.10
C LEU A 161 -23.74 -5.05 8.85
N GLU A 162 -24.67 -4.74 9.75
CA GLU A 162 -26.11 -4.94 9.54
C GLU A 162 -26.62 -4.10 8.36
N ALA A 163 -26.26 -2.80 8.31
CA ALA A 163 -26.60 -1.94 7.19
C ALA A 163 -26.00 -2.44 5.88
N ALA A 164 -24.73 -2.89 5.88
CA ALA A 164 -24.09 -3.47 4.71
C ALA A 164 -24.87 -4.70 4.21
N ARG A 165 -25.21 -5.63 5.11
CA ARG A 165 -26.01 -6.82 4.78
C ARG A 165 -27.37 -6.47 4.20
N ASP A 166 -28.09 -5.54 4.82
CA ASP A 166 -29.44 -5.13 4.41
C ASP A 166 -29.43 -4.42 3.05
N LEU A 167 -28.34 -3.73 2.72
CA LEU A 167 -28.09 -3.14 1.40
C LEU A 167 -27.61 -4.17 0.35
N GLY A 168 -27.46 -5.45 0.74
CA GLY A 168 -27.05 -6.53 -0.14
C GLY A 168 -25.54 -6.67 -0.34
N ILE A 169 -24.72 -5.99 0.47
CA ILE A 169 -23.26 -6.13 0.45
C ILE A 169 -22.89 -7.45 1.11
N ARG A 170 -22.14 -8.28 0.39
CA ARG A 170 -21.65 -9.58 0.86
C ARG A 170 -20.14 -9.67 0.99
N ASN A 171 -19.40 -8.66 0.56
CA ASN A 171 -17.94 -8.66 0.64
C ASN A 171 -17.47 -7.42 1.42
N VAL A 172 -16.79 -7.65 2.53
CA VAL A 172 -16.28 -6.61 3.43
C VAL A 172 -14.77 -6.80 3.61
N ALA A 173 -13.97 -5.93 2.99
CA ALA A 173 -12.53 -5.93 3.13
C ALA A 173 -12.10 -5.01 4.28
N VAL A 174 -11.30 -5.51 5.21
CA VAL A 174 -10.83 -4.77 6.39
C VAL A 174 -9.31 -4.64 6.33
N HIS A 175 -8.81 -3.41 6.48
CA HIS A 175 -7.37 -3.18 6.60
C HIS A 175 -6.89 -3.58 7.99
N LYS A 176 -6.06 -4.62 8.10
CA LYS A 176 -5.52 -5.13 9.37
C LYS A 176 -4.03 -5.40 9.24
N ALA A 177 -3.37 -5.66 10.38
CA ALA A 177 -1.95 -5.97 10.51
C ALA A 177 -0.95 -4.85 10.14
N LEU A 178 -1.21 -4.08 9.10
CA LEU A 178 -0.42 -2.90 8.72
C LEU A 178 -1.03 -1.64 9.33
N TRP A 179 -0.22 -0.83 10.01
CA TRP A 179 -0.66 0.36 10.74
C TRP A 179 0.30 1.52 10.54
N LEU A 180 -0.26 2.75 10.44
CA LEU A 180 0.47 4.00 10.45
C LEU A 180 -0.09 4.97 11.50
N PRO A 181 0.76 5.71 12.24
CA PRO A 181 0.32 6.78 13.12
C PRO A 181 -0.35 7.90 12.29
N PRO A 182 -1.33 8.65 12.82
CA PRO A 182 -1.70 8.75 14.23
C PRO A 182 -2.80 7.77 14.68
N ALA A 183 -3.21 6.80 13.86
CA ALA A 183 -4.16 5.78 14.33
C ALA A 183 -3.57 5.04 15.55
N PRO A 184 -4.38 4.39 16.40
CA PRO A 184 -3.84 3.51 17.43
C PRO A 184 -3.53 2.13 16.84
N ARG A 185 -2.32 1.61 17.11
CA ARG A 185 -1.88 0.28 16.63
C ARG A 185 -2.88 -0.83 17.00
N SER A 186 -3.49 -0.76 18.18
CA SER A 186 -4.42 -1.76 18.68
C SER A 186 -5.65 -1.99 17.79
N ALA A 187 -6.08 -0.98 17.03
CA ALA A 187 -7.24 -1.13 16.14
C ALA A 187 -6.96 -2.06 14.93
N PHE A 188 -5.69 -2.33 14.64
CA PHE A 188 -5.25 -3.18 13.54
C PHE A 188 -4.92 -4.61 13.97
N SER A 189 -5.14 -4.95 15.26
CA SER A 189 -5.12 -6.32 15.79
C SER A 189 -6.20 -7.19 15.13
N LEU A 190 -6.03 -8.51 15.18
CA LEU A 190 -6.99 -9.49 14.66
C LEU A 190 -7.94 -10.06 15.72
N ASP A 191 -7.74 -9.69 16.99
CA ASP A 191 -8.54 -10.18 18.12
C ASP A 191 -10.01 -9.73 18.13
N ASP A 192 -10.41 -8.88 17.18
CA ASP A 192 -11.78 -8.38 16.99
C ASP A 192 -12.52 -9.04 15.82
N LEU A 193 -11.92 -10.04 15.15
CA LEU A 193 -12.50 -10.67 13.96
C LEU A 193 -13.40 -11.87 14.28
N ASP A 194 -13.12 -12.63 15.35
CA ASP A 194 -13.80 -13.92 15.63
C ASP A 194 -15.33 -13.72 15.78
N LEU A 195 -15.76 -12.72 16.56
CA LEU A 195 -17.18 -12.44 16.81
C LEU A 195 -17.97 -12.00 15.55
N PRO A 196 -17.53 -11.00 14.75
CA PRO A 196 -18.26 -10.62 13.55
C PRO A 196 -18.29 -11.74 12.49
N LEU A 197 -17.24 -12.57 12.39
CA LEU A 197 -17.23 -13.73 11.48
C LEU A 197 -18.34 -14.74 11.81
N GLU A 198 -18.55 -15.02 13.10
CA GLU A 198 -19.64 -15.90 13.56
C GLU A 198 -21.02 -15.24 13.42
N ARG A 199 -21.11 -13.93 13.68
CA ARG A 199 -22.38 -13.19 13.65
C ARG A 199 -22.92 -12.99 12.23
N PHE A 200 -22.04 -12.81 11.26
CA PHE A 200 -22.39 -12.51 9.87
C PHE A 200 -21.84 -13.58 8.92
N PRO A 201 -22.31 -14.84 9.01
CA PRO A 201 -21.80 -15.94 8.19
C PRO A 201 -22.12 -15.78 6.69
N ASP A 202 -23.04 -14.87 6.35
CA ASP A 202 -23.43 -14.53 4.99
C ASP A 202 -22.60 -13.40 4.35
N ILE A 203 -21.72 -12.77 5.14
CA ILE A 203 -20.72 -11.82 4.66
C ILE A 203 -19.36 -12.52 4.55
N ASN A 204 -18.73 -12.39 3.39
CA ASN A 204 -17.33 -12.70 3.16
C ASN A 204 -16.46 -11.54 3.66
N PHE A 205 -15.63 -11.80 4.66
CA PHE A 205 -14.66 -10.85 5.19
C PHE A 205 -13.30 -11.05 4.56
N HIS A 206 -12.65 -9.97 4.13
CA HIS A 206 -11.31 -10.03 3.58
C HIS A 206 -10.34 -9.33 4.54
N VAL A 207 -9.32 -10.04 5.01
CA VAL A 207 -8.19 -9.45 5.74
C VAL A 207 -7.15 -9.04 4.72
N VAL A 208 -7.01 -7.73 4.50
CA VAL A 208 -6.01 -7.18 3.57
C VAL A 208 -4.61 -7.25 4.17
N HIS A 209 -3.60 -7.51 3.34
CA HIS A 209 -2.22 -7.87 3.71
C HIS A 209 -2.10 -9.24 4.35
N ALA A 210 -3.09 -10.10 4.13
CA ALA A 210 -3.19 -11.46 4.67
C ALA A 210 -2.98 -11.57 6.19
N GLY A 211 -3.15 -10.47 6.93
CA GLY A 211 -2.88 -10.42 8.36
C GLY A 211 -1.43 -10.76 8.72
N ALA A 212 -0.47 -10.59 7.80
CA ALA A 212 0.85 -11.20 7.87
C ALA A 212 1.66 -10.84 9.13
N ALA A 213 1.46 -9.67 9.73
CA ALA A 213 2.10 -9.31 11.01
C ALA A 213 1.61 -10.14 12.21
N PHE A 214 0.50 -10.87 12.04
CA PHE A 214 -0.16 -11.77 12.98
C PHE A 214 -0.47 -13.10 12.27
N LEU A 215 0.55 -13.67 11.60
CA LEU A 215 0.38 -14.77 10.65
C LEU A 215 -0.28 -16.01 11.28
N GLU A 216 0.16 -16.44 12.47
CA GLU A 216 -0.36 -17.64 13.12
C GLU A 216 -1.80 -17.44 13.63
N GLU A 217 -2.12 -16.25 14.14
CA GLU A 217 -3.48 -15.86 14.51
C GLU A 217 -4.39 -15.82 13.28
N THR A 218 -3.90 -15.27 12.17
CA THR A 218 -4.62 -15.27 10.89
C THR A 218 -4.89 -16.69 10.41
N ALA A 219 -3.88 -17.56 10.45
CA ALA A 219 -4.01 -18.96 10.06
C ALA A 219 -5.05 -19.69 10.93
N THR A 220 -5.08 -19.38 12.23
CA THR A 220 -6.07 -19.94 13.16
C THR A 220 -7.50 -19.50 12.83
N LEU A 221 -7.70 -18.20 12.53
CA LEU A 221 -9.00 -17.67 12.12
C LEU A 221 -9.46 -18.26 10.78
N LEU A 222 -8.58 -18.32 9.77
CA LEU A 222 -8.89 -18.88 8.46
C LEU A 222 -9.32 -20.35 8.52
N ARG A 223 -8.68 -21.14 9.40
CA ARG A 223 -9.05 -22.55 9.61
C ARG A 223 -10.44 -22.71 10.21
N ARG A 224 -10.87 -21.76 11.05
CA ARG A 224 -12.16 -21.78 11.76
C ARG A 224 -13.30 -21.23 10.89
N HIS A 225 -13.04 -20.19 10.12
CA HIS A 225 -14.06 -19.38 9.46
C HIS A 225 -13.98 -19.49 7.94
N ARG A 226 -14.97 -20.16 7.33
CA ARG A 226 -15.05 -20.32 5.87
C ARG A 226 -15.43 -19.04 5.12
N ASN A 227 -15.95 -18.04 5.83
CA ASN A 227 -16.28 -16.72 5.30
C ASN A 227 -15.15 -15.69 5.50
N LEU A 228 -13.95 -16.11 5.91
CA LEU A 228 -12.76 -15.25 5.99
C LEU A 228 -11.81 -15.52 4.81
N TYR A 229 -11.30 -14.48 4.18
CA TYR A 229 -10.36 -14.58 3.06
C TYR A 229 -9.13 -13.71 3.33
N ALA A 230 -7.95 -14.22 3.00
CA ALA A 230 -6.70 -13.47 3.08
C ALA A 230 -6.39 -12.83 1.71
N THR A 231 -6.40 -11.50 1.64
CA THR A 231 -5.96 -10.77 0.44
C THR A 231 -4.48 -10.46 0.57
N LEU A 232 -3.65 -11.04 -0.29
CA LEU A 232 -2.19 -10.97 -0.18
C LEU A 232 -1.67 -9.54 -0.39
N GLU A 233 -2.17 -8.79 -1.38
CA GLU A 233 -1.77 -7.40 -1.68
C GLU A 233 -0.26 -7.13 -1.51
N SER A 234 0.15 -6.30 -0.55
CA SER A 234 1.55 -5.99 -0.26
C SER A 234 2.42 -7.21 0.05
N VAL A 235 1.85 -8.25 0.64
CA VAL A 235 2.53 -9.54 0.84
C VAL A 235 2.82 -10.22 -0.50
N PHE A 236 1.96 -10.04 -1.50
CA PHE A 236 2.18 -10.62 -2.82
C PHE A 236 3.42 -10.05 -3.50
N ALA A 237 3.76 -8.79 -3.25
CA ALA A 237 5.00 -8.19 -3.75
C ALA A 237 6.25 -8.95 -3.28
N TYR A 238 6.20 -9.62 -2.13
CA TYR A 238 7.32 -10.40 -1.61
C TYR A 238 7.71 -11.55 -2.54
N VAL A 239 6.86 -12.00 -3.47
CA VAL A 239 7.24 -13.01 -4.46
C VAL A 239 8.46 -12.57 -5.27
N VAL A 240 8.62 -11.26 -5.53
CA VAL A 240 9.79 -10.72 -6.25
C VAL A 240 10.85 -10.13 -5.32
N VAL A 241 10.46 -9.43 -4.24
CA VAL A 241 11.43 -8.72 -3.40
C VAL A 241 11.96 -9.54 -2.21
N ARG A 242 11.21 -10.54 -1.74
CA ARG A 242 11.49 -11.33 -0.52
C ARG A 242 10.97 -12.78 -0.64
N PRO A 243 11.43 -13.57 -1.64
CA PRO A 243 10.80 -14.83 -2.02
C PRO A 243 10.75 -15.89 -0.89
N LEU A 244 11.77 -15.96 -0.03
CA LEU A 244 11.76 -16.87 1.12
C LEU A 244 10.71 -16.49 2.18
N VAL A 245 10.50 -15.19 2.41
CA VAL A 245 9.46 -14.68 3.32
C VAL A 245 8.09 -14.97 2.73
N PHE A 246 7.92 -14.72 1.43
CA PHE A 246 6.70 -15.06 0.71
C PHE A 246 6.36 -16.55 0.81
N ALA A 247 7.34 -17.42 0.58
CA ALA A 247 7.17 -18.87 0.69
C ALA A 247 6.71 -19.31 2.09
N LYS A 248 7.30 -18.76 3.16
CA LYS A 248 6.89 -19.06 4.54
C LYS A 248 5.46 -18.59 4.84
N ILE A 249 5.10 -17.38 4.43
CA ILE A 249 3.74 -16.85 4.62
C ILE A 249 2.73 -17.69 3.84
N LEU A 250 2.96 -17.90 2.54
CA LEU A 250 2.06 -18.66 1.67
C LEU A 250 1.93 -20.11 2.15
N GLY A 251 3.03 -20.78 2.48
CA GLY A 251 3.02 -22.14 3.01
C GLY A 251 2.22 -22.29 4.31
N THR A 252 2.38 -21.35 5.25
CA THR A 252 1.60 -21.34 6.49
C THR A 252 0.10 -21.15 6.22
N LEU A 253 -0.28 -20.25 5.32
CA LEU A 253 -1.67 -19.98 4.95
C LEU A 253 -2.31 -21.17 4.20
N LEU A 254 -1.59 -21.76 3.23
CA LEU A 254 -2.05 -22.94 2.49
C LEU A 254 -2.29 -24.12 3.43
N ARG A 255 -1.38 -24.37 4.38
CA ARG A 255 -1.56 -25.41 5.40
C ARG A 255 -2.81 -25.17 6.26
N ALA A 256 -3.19 -23.91 6.47
CA ALA A 256 -4.31 -23.55 7.33
C ALA A 256 -5.67 -23.61 6.62
N CYS A 257 -5.76 -23.17 5.37
CA CYS A 257 -7.03 -22.99 4.66
C CYS A 257 -7.06 -23.44 3.20
N GLY A 258 -5.96 -23.96 2.65
CA GLY A 258 -5.81 -24.21 1.22
C GLY A 258 -5.79 -22.93 0.41
N ALA A 259 -5.96 -23.04 -0.92
CA ALA A 259 -5.95 -21.89 -1.82
C ALA A 259 -7.28 -21.14 -1.92
N ASP A 260 -8.41 -21.79 -1.57
CA ASP A 260 -9.77 -21.25 -1.76
C ASP A 260 -10.04 -19.95 -1.00
N GLN A 261 -9.33 -19.72 0.11
CA GLN A 261 -9.48 -18.53 0.95
C GLN A 261 -8.37 -17.49 0.71
N LEU A 262 -7.52 -17.67 -0.30
CA LEU A 262 -6.42 -16.77 -0.63
C LEU A 262 -6.74 -15.97 -1.88
N MET A 263 -6.45 -14.67 -1.87
CA MET A 263 -6.71 -13.78 -3.00
C MET A 263 -5.47 -12.99 -3.38
N PHE A 264 -5.16 -12.99 -4.68
CA PHE A 264 -4.20 -12.07 -5.27
C PHE A 264 -4.73 -10.64 -5.21
N GLY A 265 -3.84 -9.70 -4.91
CA GLY A 265 -4.06 -8.28 -5.14
C GLY A 265 -2.72 -7.60 -5.41
N SER A 266 -2.71 -6.58 -6.27
CA SER A 266 -1.49 -5.78 -6.48
C SER A 266 -1.42 -4.55 -5.58
N GLY A 267 -2.58 -4.01 -5.17
CA GLY A 267 -2.64 -2.70 -4.54
C GLY A 267 -2.23 -1.57 -5.48
N SER A 268 -2.41 -1.75 -6.80
CA SER A 268 -1.90 -0.90 -7.89
C SER A 268 -1.82 0.59 -7.51
N ASN A 269 -0.61 1.13 -7.73
CA ASN A 269 0.08 2.27 -7.12
C ASN A 269 1.17 1.84 -6.13
N LEU A 270 0.94 0.79 -5.32
CA LEU A 270 2.01 0.22 -4.47
C LEU A 270 2.92 -0.74 -5.22
N SER A 271 2.38 -1.56 -6.13
CA SER A 271 3.17 -2.47 -6.96
C SER A 271 2.52 -2.68 -8.32
N HIS A 272 3.34 -2.74 -9.37
CA HIS A 272 2.85 -3.06 -10.70
C HIS A 272 2.53 -4.57 -10.78
N PRO A 273 1.36 -5.00 -11.31
CA PRO A 273 0.97 -6.41 -11.30
C PRO A 273 1.83 -7.32 -12.19
N ALA A 274 2.29 -6.82 -13.34
CA ALA A 274 3.07 -7.60 -14.32
C ALA A 274 4.27 -8.38 -13.73
N PRO A 275 5.23 -7.76 -13.02
CA PRO A 275 6.37 -8.49 -12.46
C PRO A 275 5.93 -9.52 -11.42
N LEU A 276 4.88 -9.23 -10.65
CA LEU A 276 4.39 -10.12 -9.60
C LEU A 276 3.76 -11.37 -10.18
N LEU A 277 2.85 -11.20 -11.15
CA LEU A 277 2.19 -12.31 -11.83
C LEU A 277 3.17 -13.13 -12.66
N ALA A 278 4.17 -12.50 -13.28
CA ALA A 278 5.23 -13.22 -14.00
C ALA A 278 6.10 -14.08 -13.07
N ALA A 279 6.40 -13.60 -11.86
CA ALA A 279 7.15 -14.38 -10.87
C ALA A 279 6.31 -15.48 -10.21
N PHE A 280 4.99 -15.29 -10.12
CA PHE A 280 4.07 -16.28 -9.57
C PHE A 280 3.63 -17.33 -10.61
N ASP A 281 3.80 -17.06 -11.90
CA ASP A 281 3.51 -18.02 -12.96
C ASP A 281 4.42 -19.26 -12.85
N GLY A 282 3.81 -20.44 -12.76
CA GLY A 282 4.52 -21.68 -12.47
C GLY A 282 5.17 -21.77 -11.08
N TYR A 283 4.89 -20.84 -10.15
CA TYR A 283 5.53 -20.82 -8.83
C TYR A 283 5.22 -22.07 -8.01
N GLU A 284 6.26 -22.64 -7.40
CA GLU A 284 6.20 -23.75 -6.45
C GLU A 284 6.89 -23.32 -5.15
N LEU A 285 6.41 -23.82 -4.02
CA LEU A 285 7.10 -23.63 -2.75
C LEU A 285 8.43 -24.40 -2.77
N PRO A 286 9.51 -23.81 -2.25
CA PRO A 286 10.80 -24.50 -2.11
C PRO A 286 10.68 -25.83 -1.36
N ASP A 287 11.26 -26.89 -1.92
CA ASP A 287 11.17 -28.26 -1.40
C ASP A 287 11.70 -28.40 0.04
N ASP A 288 12.72 -27.61 0.40
CA ASP A 288 13.29 -27.56 1.74
C ASP A 288 12.30 -27.01 2.76
N LEU A 289 11.59 -25.91 2.44
CA LEU A 289 10.54 -25.35 3.30
C LEU A 289 9.32 -26.28 3.40
N VAL A 290 8.96 -26.96 2.31
CA VAL A 290 7.92 -27.98 2.31
C VAL A 290 8.28 -29.12 3.27
N ALA A 291 9.51 -29.64 3.19
CA ALA A 291 9.98 -30.72 4.05
C ALA A 291 10.13 -30.29 5.53
N GLU A 292 10.69 -29.10 5.78
CA GLU A 292 10.96 -28.59 7.13
C GLU A 292 9.67 -28.27 7.90
N HIS A 293 8.73 -27.58 7.26
CA HIS A 293 7.53 -27.05 7.93
C HIS A 293 6.26 -27.84 7.64
N GLY A 294 6.35 -28.91 6.83
CA GLY A 294 5.21 -29.72 6.41
C GLY A 294 4.16 -28.93 5.64
N TYR A 295 4.59 -27.97 4.82
CA TYR A 295 3.68 -27.21 3.98
C TYR A 295 3.14 -28.08 2.84
N PRO A 296 1.87 -27.93 2.44
CA PRO A 296 1.42 -28.51 1.17
C PRO A 296 2.14 -27.80 0.01
N GLN A 297 2.48 -28.53 -1.05
CA GLN A 297 3.00 -27.92 -2.28
C GLN A 297 1.89 -27.13 -2.98
N LEU A 298 2.24 -26.00 -3.62
CA LEU A 298 1.31 -25.20 -4.40
C LEU A 298 1.12 -25.80 -5.80
N THR A 299 -0.08 -26.29 -6.08
CA THR A 299 -0.39 -26.90 -7.37
C THR A 299 -0.82 -25.88 -8.42
N ALA A 300 -0.85 -26.29 -9.69
CA ALA A 300 -1.44 -25.47 -10.75
C ALA A 300 -2.94 -25.23 -10.57
N GLU A 301 -3.66 -26.13 -9.88
CA GLU A 301 -5.07 -25.94 -9.53
C GLU A 301 -5.22 -24.85 -8.45
N ASP A 302 -4.39 -24.89 -7.42
CA ASP A 302 -4.36 -23.87 -6.36
C ASP A 302 -4.12 -22.47 -6.94
N ARG A 303 -3.20 -22.34 -7.90
CA ARG A 303 -2.92 -21.04 -8.58
C ARG A 303 -4.10 -20.53 -9.41
N ARG A 304 -4.93 -21.41 -9.96
CA ARG A 304 -6.11 -21.03 -10.77
C ARG A 304 -7.35 -20.77 -9.93
N GLY A 305 -7.40 -21.30 -8.71
CA GLY A 305 -8.59 -21.36 -7.88
C GLY A 305 -9.57 -22.47 -8.33
N PRO A 306 -10.58 -22.79 -7.51
CA PRO A 306 -11.48 -23.91 -7.77
C PRO A 306 -12.31 -23.67 -9.04
N PRO A 307 -12.60 -24.72 -9.84
CA PRO A 307 -13.48 -24.60 -10.99
C PRO A 307 -14.88 -24.19 -10.56
N ARG A 308 -15.24 -22.92 -10.81
CA ARG A 308 -16.59 -22.41 -10.51
C ARG A 308 -17.65 -23.19 -11.28
N THR A 309 -18.58 -23.79 -10.55
CA THR A 309 -19.72 -24.52 -11.11
C THR A 309 -20.67 -23.57 -11.85
N ALA A 310 -21.59 -24.11 -12.66
CA ALA A 310 -22.60 -23.30 -13.34
C ALA A 310 -23.55 -22.56 -12.36
N GLU A 311 -23.66 -23.02 -11.11
CA GLU A 311 -24.38 -22.35 -10.03
C GLU A 311 -23.60 -21.15 -9.48
N ASP A 312 -22.27 -21.26 -9.32
CA ASP A 312 -21.41 -20.13 -8.90
C ASP A 312 -21.34 -19.01 -9.96
N ARG A 313 -21.63 -19.32 -11.23
CA ARG A 313 -21.66 -18.36 -12.35
C ARG A 313 -23.00 -17.65 -12.50
N ARG A 314 -24.07 -18.19 -11.92
CA ARG A 314 -25.35 -17.48 -11.82
C ARG A 314 -25.21 -16.54 -10.63
N GLY A 315 -24.79 -15.30 -10.90
CA GLY A 315 -25.03 -14.23 -9.95
C GLY A 315 -26.51 -14.27 -9.49
N PRO A 316 -26.81 -13.81 -8.26
CA PRO A 316 -28.17 -13.90 -7.74
C PRO A 316 -29.16 -13.25 -8.72
N PRO A 317 -30.40 -13.76 -8.82
CA PRO A 317 -31.40 -13.16 -9.67
C PRO A 317 -31.49 -11.68 -9.33
N ARG A 318 -31.31 -10.81 -10.33
CA ARG A 318 -31.59 -9.37 -10.18
C ARG A 318 -33.03 -9.30 -9.70
N THR A 319 -33.23 -8.96 -8.42
CA THR A 319 -34.56 -8.63 -7.93
C THR A 319 -34.97 -7.40 -8.71
N ALA A 320 -35.92 -7.59 -9.62
CA ALA A 320 -36.60 -6.47 -10.24
C ALA A 320 -37.15 -5.64 -9.08
N ALA A 321 -36.72 -4.38 -8.99
CA ALA A 321 -37.29 -3.41 -8.07
C ALA A 321 -38.81 -3.54 -8.15
N GLY A 322 -39.43 -3.87 -7.02
CA GLY A 322 -40.86 -4.18 -6.95
C GLY A 322 -41.66 -3.04 -7.58
N SER A 323 -42.47 -3.37 -8.57
CA SER A 323 -43.51 -2.47 -9.05
C SER A 323 -44.54 -2.31 -7.94
N SER A 324 -44.42 -1.27 -7.12
CA SER A 324 -45.54 -0.78 -6.33
C SER A 324 -46.45 0.01 -7.28
N ALA A 325 -47.54 -0.65 -7.67
CA ALA A 325 -48.63 0.00 -8.36
C ALA A 325 -49.32 0.99 -7.40
N GLY A 326 -49.37 2.27 -7.80
CA GLY A 326 -50.49 3.15 -7.50
C GLY A 326 -50.27 4.20 -6.41
N THR A 327 -49.91 5.42 -6.83
CA THR A 327 -50.77 6.61 -6.69
C THR A 327 -50.32 7.64 -7.72
N ARG A 328 -51.19 7.94 -8.68
CA ARG A 328 -50.94 8.97 -9.71
C ARG A 328 -51.08 10.34 -9.04
N CYS A 329 -50.02 11.13 -9.05
CA CYS A 329 -50.14 12.58 -8.90
C CYS A 329 -49.84 13.21 -10.26
N ALA A 330 -50.86 13.83 -10.85
CA ALA A 330 -50.76 14.56 -12.09
C ALA A 330 -50.26 15.97 -11.80
N CYS A 331 -49.16 16.40 -12.43
CA CYS A 331 -48.87 17.81 -12.69
C CYS A 331 -47.90 17.99 -13.87
N SER A 332 -48.42 18.67 -14.89
CA SER A 332 -47.77 19.53 -15.90
C SER A 332 -46.61 18.98 -16.75
N ALA A 333 -46.95 18.73 -18.02
CA ALA A 333 -46.04 18.59 -19.14
C ALA A 333 -45.22 19.87 -19.40
N SER A 334 -43.93 19.68 -19.69
CA SER A 334 -43.04 20.67 -20.29
C SER A 334 -42.28 19.96 -21.42
N THR A 335 -42.55 20.41 -22.64
CA THR A 335 -42.06 19.91 -23.93
C THR A 335 -40.60 20.28 -24.15
N GLN A 336 -39.74 19.30 -24.45
CA GLN A 336 -38.43 19.53 -25.10
C GLN A 336 -38.46 18.95 -26.53
N PRO A 337 -37.90 19.67 -27.54
CA PRO A 337 -37.91 19.25 -28.93
C PRO A 337 -36.81 18.22 -29.25
N PRO A 338 -36.96 17.42 -30.33
CA PRO A 338 -36.00 16.37 -30.68
C PRO A 338 -34.72 16.95 -31.31
N LEU A 339 -33.57 16.39 -30.94
CA LEU A 339 -32.26 16.67 -31.53
C LEU A 339 -32.15 16.05 -32.95
N PRO A 340 -31.47 16.70 -33.91
CA PRO A 340 -31.41 16.23 -35.30
C PRO A 340 -30.41 15.08 -35.50
N ALA A 341 -30.76 14.18 -36.42
CA ALA A 341 -29.93 13.08 -36.87
C ALA A 341 -28.69 13.58 -37.63
N ALA A 342 -27.49 13.23 -37.15
CA ALA A 342 -26.24 13.50 -37.84
C ALA A 342 -25.95 12.42 -38.88
N SER A 343 -25.78 12.89 -40.12
CA SER A 343 -25.41 12.14 -41.32
C SER A 343 -24.06 11.45 -41.20
N ARG A 344 -24.00 10.17 -41.58
CA ARG A 344 -22.75 9.42 -41.76
C ARG A 344 -21.97 9.99 -42.95
N THR A 345 -20.82 10.62 -42.69
CA THR A 345 -19.78 10.83 -43.69
C THR A 345 -18.63 9.88 -43.36
N THR A 346 -18.31 9.01 -44.31
CA THR A 346 -17.20 8.07 -44.25
C THR A 346 -15.93 8.77 -44.71
N SER A 347 -15.03 9.05 -43.78
CA SER A 347 -13.62 9.31 -44.09
C SER A 347 -12.77 8.37 -43.23
N SER A 348 -12.13 7.41 -43.87
CA SER A 348 -11.21 6.45 -43.26
C SER A 348 -9.90 7.16 -42.91
N PRO A 349 -9.42 7.16 -41.65
CA PRO A 349 -8.03 7.49 -41.37
C PRO A 349 -7.18 6.23 -41.53
N ALA A 350 -6.07 6.40 -42.23
CA ALA A 350 -5.04 5.40 -42.47
C ALA A 350 -4.57 4.73 -41.16
N SER A 351 -4.26 3.43 -41.25
CA SER A 351 -3.59 2.64 -40.22
C SER A 351 -2.33 3.34 -39.73
N ALA A 352 -2.40 3.95 -38.54
CA ALA A 352 -1.25 4.03 -37.67
C ALA A 352 -1.15 2.66 -36.98
N CYS A 353 -0.05 1.93 -37.22
CA CYS A 353 0.30 0.78 -36.39
C CYS A 353 0.30 1.25 -34.93
N ALA A 354 -0.67 0.80 -34.14
CA ALA A 354 -0.64 0.98 -32.70
C ALA A 354 0.61 0.25 -32.19
N VAL A 355 1.61 1.01 -31.76
CA VAL A 355 2.72 0.48 -30.99
C VAL A 355 2.10 0.00 -29.68
N TRP A 356 2.07 -1.31 -29.48
CA TRP A 356 1.65 -1.88 -28.20
C TRP A 356 2.62 -1.39 -27.13
N PRO A 357 2.12 -0.87 -26.00
CA PRO A 357 2.99 -0.40 -24.94
C PRO A 357 3.87 -1.52 -24.40
N GLY A 358 5.13 -1.19 -24.15
CA GLY A 358 6.10 -2.04 -23.49
C GLY A 358 5.89 -2.11 -21.97
N PRO A 359 6.61 -3.01 -21.28
CA PRO A 359 6.53 -3.14 -19.83
C PRO A 359 6.83 -1.81 -19.11
N GLY A 360 5.92 -1.36 -18.23
CA GLY A 360 6.10 -0.11 -17.47
C GLY A 360 5.69 1.15 -18.23
N ASP A 361 5.16 1.03 -19.46
CA ASP A 361 4.73 2.18 -20.26
C ASP A 361 3.49 2.90 -19.70
N SER A 362 2.67 2.26 -18.87
CA SER A 362 1.54 2.89 -18.18
C SER A 362 2.06 3.88 -17.15
N TYR A 363 3.08 3.46 -16.38
CA TYR A 363 3.79 4.29 -15.44
C TYR A 363 4.61 5.36 -16.20
N ALA A 364 5.17 5.01 -17.36
CA ALA A 364 5.85 5.97 -18.24
C ALA A 364 4.91 7.00 -18.91
N ARG A 365 3.66 6.64 -19.23
CA ARG A 365 2.66 7.56 -19.82
C ARG A 365 2.02 8.46 -18.78
N ALA A 366 1.95 8.02 -17.52
CA ALA A 366 1.74 8.93 -16.40
C ALA A 366 2.81 10.04 -16.39
N ARG A 367 4.06 9.75 -16.81
CA ARG A 367 5.14 10.76 -16.98
C ARG A 367 4.84 11.81 -18.05
N GLN A 368 4.15 11.44 -19.13
CA GLN A 368 3.94 12.34 -20.28
C GLN A 368 2.72 13.24 -20.11
N ARG A 369 1.68 12.81 -19.37
CA ARG A 369 0.44 13.59 -19.23
C ARG A 369 0.60 14.85 -18.37
N TYR A 370 1.68 14.94 -17.56
CA TYR A 370 2.02 16.09 -16.73
C TYR A 370 3.16 16.96 -17.30
N GLY A 371 3.61 16.70 -18.54
CA GLY A 371 4.70 17.44 -19.17
C GLY A 371 4.33 18.77 -19.85
N ASP A 372 3.04 19.10 -20.03
CA ASP A 372 2.63 20.19 -20.94
C ASP A 372 1.51 21.11 -20.41
N GLU A 373 1.55 21.53 -19.14
CA GLU A 373 0.90 22.79 -18.73
C GLU A 373 1.77 23.60 -17.77
N PRO A 374 2.27 24.79 -18.18
CA PRO A 374 2.95 25.68 -17.25
C PRO A 374 1.94 26.26 -16.25
N PRO A 375 2.31 26.46 -14.97
CA PRO A 375 1.42 27.11 -14.01
C PRO A 375 1.04 28.50 -14.51
N GLY A 376 -0.28 28.74 -14.56
CA GLY A 376 -0.89 29.94 -15.09
C GLY A 376 -0.24 31.21 -14.54
N ARG A 377 0.07 32.13 -15.47
CA ARG A 377 0.56 33.48 -15.20
C ARG A 377 -0.34 34.17 -14.18
N ALA A 378 0.19 34.37 -12.97
CA ALA A 378 -0.39 35.32 -12.03
C ALA A 378 -0.37 36.71 -12.67
N CYS A 379 -1.55 37.32 -12.69
CA CYS A 379 -1.85 38.63 -13.26
C CYS A 379 -0.95 39.71 -12.64
N ALA A 380 -0.19 40.41 -13.48
CA ALA A 380 0.55 41.60 -13.09
C ALA A 380 -0.42 42.76 -12.83
N GLN A 381 -0.38 43.31 -11.62
CA GLN A 381 -0.84 44.66 -11.36
C GLN A 381 0.36 45.52 -10.97
N SER A 382 0.64 46.50 -11.84
CA SER A 382 1.43 47.73 -11.59
C SER A 382 0.93 48.43 -10.32
N SER A 383 1.70 49.10 -9.47
CA SER A 383 2.71 50.19 -9.57
C SER A 383 2.94 50.61 -8.09
N SER A 384 4.01 51.22 -7.58
CA SER A 384 4.88 52.31 -8.03
C SER A 384 5.97 52.53 -6.96
N GLU A 385 7.18 52.91 -7.40
CA GLU A 385 8.18 53.79 -6.73
C GLU A 385 8.75 53.33 -5.36
N GLU A 386 10.07 53.24 -5.17
CA GLU A 386 10.93 54.43 -5.00
C GLU A 386 12.42 54.10 -5.28
N ARG A 387 13.11 55.00 -6.00
CA ARG A 387 14.54 54.94 -6.30
C ARG A 387 15.37 55.51 -5.13
N GLY A 388 16.27 54.71 -4.57
CA GLY A 388 17.35 55.17 -3.70
C GLY A 388 18.73 54.70 -4.20
N ARG A 389 19.52 55.61 -4.78
CA ARG A 389 20.94 55.43 -5.13
C ARG A 389 21.80 55.21 -3.87
N ARG A 390 22.81 54.33 -3.94
CA ARG A 390 24.15 54.42 -3.28
C ARG A 390 25.07 53.37 -3.94
N ARG A 391 26.01 53.79 -4.80
CA ARG A 391 27.47 53.98 -4.56
C ARG A 391 28.18 52.71 -4.05
N GLY A 392 29.11 52.23 -4.88
CA GLY A 392 29.88 51.01 -4.69
C GLY A 392 30.94 51.06 -3.59
N ALA A 393 31.43 49.88 -3.25
CA ALA A 393 32.62 49.64 -2.45
C ALA A 393 33.38 48.43 -3.03
N GLU A 394 34.70 48.54 -2.99
CA GLU A 394 35.74 47.67 -3.57
C GLU A 394 35.89 46.30 -2.87
N PRO A 395 36.60 45.33 -3.50
CA PRO A 395 36.76 43.98 -2.97
C PRO A 395 37.90 43.91 -1.94
N THR A 396 37.63 43.34 -0.77
CA THR A 396 38.66 43.05 0.24
C THR A 396 39.31 41.67 0.00
N GLU A 397 40.64 41.69 0.00
CA GLU A 397 41.54 40.55 -0.11
C GLU A 397 41.31 39.50 0.98
N ARG A 398 41.28 38.22 0.59
CA ARG A 398 41.37 37.08 1.51
C ARG A 398 42.84 36.76 1.78
N ILE A 399 43.28 36.98 3.00
CA ILE A 399 44.57 36.50 3.50
C ILE A 399 44.46 34.98 3.71
N GLY A 400 45.20 34.22 2.90
CA GLY A 400 45.36 32.78 3.04
C GLY A 400 46.33 32.42 4.15
N GLY A 401 45.86 31.66 5.16
CA GLY A 401 46.69 30.86 6.05
C GLY A 401 46.61 29.37 5.65
N PRO A 402 47.66 28.57 5.87
CA PRO A 402 47.67 27.17 5.46
C PRO A 402 46.72 26.37 6.35
N VAL A 403 45.64 25.85 5.78
CA VAL A 403 44.81 24.85 6.45
C VAL A 403 45.54 23.51 6.30
N ASN A 404 46.14 23.07 7.38
CA ASN A 404 46.71 21.74 7.50
C ASN A 404 45.54 20.74 7.47
N ARG A 405 45.25 20.14 6.31
CA ARG A 405 44.34 19.00 6.21
C ARG A 405 45.07 17.78 6.76
N THR A 406 44.91 17.52 8.06
CA THR A 406 45.11 16.18 8.59
C THR A 406 44.11 15.26 7.90
N GLU A 407 44.60 14.32 7.08
CA GLU A 407 43.84 13.15 6.65
C GLU A 407 43.37 12.40 7.91
N THR A 408 42.11 12.58 8.28
CA THR A 408 41.47 11.77 9.32
C THR A 408 41.27 10.37 8.75
N ALA A 409 42.06 9.41 9.23
CA ALA A 409 41.91 7.99 8.91
C ALA A 409 40.46 7.53 9.16
N ALA A 410 39.97 6.63 8.30
CA ALA A 410 38.63 6.05 8.43
C ALA A 410 38.43 5.42 9.82
N PRO A 411 37.23 5.54 10.42
CA PRO A 411 36.98 4.98 11.75
C PRO A 411 37.07 3.45 11.73
N THR A 412 37.53 2.87 12.84
CA THR A 412 37.54 1.42 13.02
C THR A 412 36.13 0.88 13.29
N GLU A 413 35.92 -0.42 13.03
CA GLU A 413 34.64 -1.09 13.32
C GLU A 413 34.24 -0.93 14.79
N GLU A 414 35.17 -1.06 15.73
CA GLU A 414 34.88 -0.90 17.17
C GLU A 414 34.36 0.49 17.48
N ARG A 415 34.90 1.53 16.83
CA ARG A 415 34.48 2.91 17.05
C ARG A 415 33.13 3.21 16.41
N ILE A 416 32.82 2.58 15.28
CA ILE A 416 31.47 2.61 14.67
C ILE A 416 30.48 1.92 15.61
N ARG A 417 30.80 0.70 16.08
CA ARG A 417 29.95 -0.09 16.97
C ARG A 417 29.69 0.64 18.30
N GLU A 418 30.70 1.31 18.86
CA GLU A 418 30.54 2.13 20.07
C GLU A 418 29.62 3.33 19.82
N ALA A 419 29.75 4.02 18.68
CA ALA A 419 28.84 5.11 18.32
C ALA A 419 27.40 4.63 18.18
N LEU A 420 27.18 3.45 17.58
CA LEU A 420 25.85 2.85 17.41
C LEU A 420 25.13 2.57 18.73
N ARG A 421 25.84 2.39 19.86
CA ARG A 421 25.21 2.26 21.19
C ARG A 421 24.46 3.51 21.64
N SER A 422 24.72 4.67 21.03
CA SER A 422 23.96 5.89 21.29
C SER A 422 22.59 5.92 20.58
N VAL A 423 22.33 4.98 19.66
CA VAL A 423 21.06 4.87 18.94
C VAL A 423 20.10 4.01 19.77
N PRO A 424 19.04 4.60 20.35
CA PRO A 424 18.08 3.83 21.13
C PRO A 424 17.24 2.95 20.21
N GLU A 425 16.87 1.77 20.70
CA GLU A 425 15.93 0.90 20.03
C GLU A 425 14.49 1.46 20.21
N PRO A 426 13.78 1.81 19.11
CA PRO A 426 12.50 2.50 19.20
C PRO A 426 11.41 1.71 19.94
N CYS A 427 11.36 0.40 19.78
CA CYS A 427 10.36 -0.43 20.47
C CYS A 427 10.63 -0.47 21.98
N GLY A 428 11.89 -0.55 22.41
CA GLY A 428 12.32 -0.52 23.80
C GLY A 428 11.93 0.80 24.49
N LEU A 429 12.13 1.93 23.81
CA LEU A 429 11.65 3.22 24.31
C LEU A 429 10.13 3.25 24.49
N LEU A 430 9.39 2.76 23.49
CA LEU A 430 7.92 2.69 23.53
C LEU A 430 7.41 1.77 24.65
N MET A 431 8.12 0.66 24.88
CA MET A 431 7.81 -0.34 25.91
C MET A 431 8.40 0.02 27.28
N ARG A 432 8.93 1.24 27.47
CA ARG A 432 9.55 1.73 28.71
C ARG A 432 10.66 0.82 29.24
N THR A 433 11.34 0.13 28.33
CA THR A 433 12.51 -0.71 28.59
C THR A 433 13.64 -0.19 27.69
N PRO A 434 14.32 0.91 28.07
CA PRO A 434 15.33 1.53 27.23
C PRO A 434 16.48 0.56 26.99
N ILE A 435 16.80 0.34 25.73
CA ILE A 435 17.85 -0.57 25.25
C ILE A 435 18.35 0.00 23.92
N ASP A 436 19.65 -0.15 23.64
CA ASP A 436 20.23 0.31 22.38
C ASP A 436 20.18 -0.77 21.29
N ILE A 437 20.39 -0.37 20.03
CA ILE A 437 20.30 -1.29 18.89
C ILE A 437 21.40 -2.38 18.89
N CYS A 438 22.53 -2.15 19.57
CA CYS A 438 23.60 -3.14 19.72
C CYS A 438 23.28 -4.14 20.83
N GLU A 439 22.80 -3.67 21.99
CA GLU A 439 22.34 -4.52 23.10
C GLU A 439 21.13 -5.37 22.68
N MET A 440 20.21 -4.80 21.88
CA MET A 440 19.12 -5.57 21.29
C MET A 440 19.61 -6.61 20.27
N GLY A 441 20.84 -6.51 19.76
CA GLY A 441 21.36 -7.44 18.76
C GLY A 441 20.82 -7.20 17.35
N LEU A 442 20.39 -5.97 17.05
CA LEU A 442 19.90 -5.59 15.72
C LEU A 442 21.03 -5.37 14.72
N VAL A 443 22.23 -5.00 15.17
CA VAL A 443 23.39 -4.78 14.30
C VAL A 443 24.05 -6.12 13.96
N ASP A 444 24.01 -6.49 12.70
CA ASP A 444 24.50 -7.77 12.19
C ASP A 444 25.91 -7.65 11.61
N GLU A 445 26.05 -6.81 10.60
CA GLU A 445 27.32 -6.56 9.93
C GLU A 445 27.64 -5.06 9.90
N ILE A 446 28.94 -4.76 10.01
CA ILE A 446 29.49 -3.41 9.85
C ILE A 446 30.67 -3.53 8.90
N GLU A 447 30.61 -2.84 7.76
CA GLU A 447 31.72 -2.75 6.81
C GLU A 447 32.18 -1.29 6.73
N CYS A 448 33.49 -1.05 6.76
CA CYS A 448 34.05 0.30 6.58
C CYS A 448 35.21 0.27 5.59
N HIS A 449 35.04 0.97 4.47
CA HIS A 449 36.05 1.08 3.42
C HIS A 449 36.20 2.52 2.96
N ALA A 450 37.39 3.10 3.19
CA ALA A 450 37.75 4.45 2.74
C ALA A 450 36.69 5.52 3.12
N GLY A 451 36.17 5.47 4.35
CA GLY A 451 35.18 6.42 4.86
C GLY A 451 33.73 6.12 4.49
N ASN A 452 33.46 5.09 3.67
CA ASN A 452 32.10 4.59 3.43
C ASN A 452 31.78 3.52 4.47
N VAL A 453 30.70 3.72 5.23
CA VAL A 453 30.26 2.80 6.27
C VAL A 453 28.95 2.14 5.85
N ARG A 454 28.91 0.81 5.83
CA ARG A 454 27.69 0.04 5.62
C ARG A 454 27.30 -0.68 6.91
N VAL A 455 26.05 -0.53 7.33
CA VAL A 455 25.48 -1.20 8.50
C VAL A 455 24.32 -2.07 8.04
N VAL A 456 24.39 -3.36 8.34
CA VAL A 456 23.31 -4.31 8.09
C VAL A 456 22.55 -4.56 9.38
N LEU A 457 21.25 -4.32 9.36
CA LEU A 457 20.37 -4.58 10.49
C LEU A 457 19.61 -5.90 10.29
N VAL A 458 19.46 -6.66 11.36
CA VAL A 458 18.57 -7.83 11.44
C VAL A 458 17.38 -7.45 12.30
N LEU A 459 16.20 -7.43 11.70
CA LEU A 459 14.96 -6.97 12.31
C LEU A 459 14.02 -8.15 12.57
N THR A 460 13.14 -8.01 13.57
CA THR A 460 12.06 -8.97 13.84
C THR A 460 11.09 -9.07 12.67
N ASP A 461 10.96 -7.96 11.94
CA ASP A 461 10.17 -7.85 10.73
C ASP A 461 10.90 -6.92 9.74
N THR A 462 11.08 -7.38 8.50
CA THR A 462 11.73 -6.61 7.44
C THR A 462 10.86 -5.43 6.94
N SER A 463 9.59 -5.37 7.34
CA SER A 463 8.66 -4.24 7.17
C SER A 463 8.56 -3.31 8.39
N CYS A 464 9.49 -3.43 9.34
CA CYS A 464 9.49 -2.62 10.56
C CYS A 464 9.29 -1.12 10.26
N VAL A 465 8.17 -0.57 10.74
CA VAL A 465 7.79 0.84 10.56
C VAL A 465 8.81 1.81 11.17
N HIS A 466 9.65 1.32 12.08
CA HIS A 466 10.71 2.11 12.70
C HIS A 466 12.02 2.11 11.91
N PHE A 467 12.13 1.31 10.83
CA PHE A 467 13.36 1.19 10.06
C PHE A 467 13.80 2.54 9.45
N SER A 468 12.89 3.32 8.87
CA SER A 468 13.23 4.63 8.31
C SER A 468 13.79 5.59 9.36
N GLY A 469 13.23 5.56 10.57
CA GLY A 469 13.74 6.32 11.71
C GLY A 469 15.11 5.83 12.17
N LEU A 470 15.27 4.52 12.34
CA LEU A 470 16.54 3.88 12.69
C LEU A 470 17.64 4.21 11.68
N LYS A 471 17.36 4.07 10.39
CA LYS A 471 18.28 4.44 9.30
C LYS A 471 18.74 5.88 9.43
N ARG A 472 17.84 6.81 9.71
CA ARG A 472 18.19 8.23 9.92
C ARG A 472 19.07 8.41 11.16
N TYR A 473 18.68 7.88 12.32
CA TYR A 473 19.47 8.02 13.55
C TYR A 473 20.88 7.42 13.41
N ILE A 474 20.98 6.25 12.80
CA ILE A 474 22.26 5.60 12.51
C ILE A 474 23.10 6.49 11.59
N THR A 475 22.50 7.01 10.51
CA THR A 475 23.18 7.91 9.58
C THR A 475 23.69 9.18 10.28
N ASP A 476 22.87 9.81 11.10
CA ASP A 476 23.22 11.03 11.83
C ASP A 476 24.38 10.79 12.82
N VAL A 477 24.31 9.69 13.58
CA VAL A 477 25.35 9.30 14.55
C VAL A 477 26.68 8.98 13.87
N LEU A 478 26.64 8.21 12.77
CA LEU A 478 27.85 7.75 12.10
C LEU A 478 28.50 8.84 11.26
N THR A 479 27.72 9.72 10.62
CA THR A 479 28.26 10.86 9.84
C THR A 479 28.98 11.87 10.73
N ALA A 480 28.68 11.91 12.03
CA ALA A 480 29.39 12.74 13.00
C ALA A 480 30.79 12.21 13.35
N LEU A 481 31.13 10.97 12.98
CA LEU A 481 32.45 10.40 13.24
C LEU A 481 33.49 10.97 12.25
N PRO A 482 34.65 11.45 12.76
CA PRO A 482 35.74 11.87 11.88
C PRO A 482 36.18 10.74 10.94
N GLY A 483 36.28 11.04 9.64
CA GLY A 483 36.68 10.09 8.61
C GLY A 483 35.53 9.30 7.98
N VAL A 484 34.27 9.55 8.33
CA VAL A 484 33.09 9.04 7.60
C VAL A 484 32.68 10.02 6.52
N GLU A 485 32.57 9.53 5.28
CA GLU A 485 32.15 10.30 4.10
C GLU A 485 30.71 9.93 3.68
N SER A 486 30.31 8.68 3.85
CA SER A 486 28.95 8.22 3.56
C SER A 486 28.53 7.06 4.46
N VAL A 487 27.22 6.92 4.66
CA VAL A 487 26.62 5.85 5.47
C VAL A 487 25.49 5.20 4.67
N GLU A 488 25.57 3.88 4.54
CA GLU A 488 24.50 3.04 4.00
C GLU A 488 23.95 2.15 5.10
N VAL A 489 22.62 2.15 5.28
CA VAL A 489 21.94 1.27 6.22
C VAL A 489 20.98 0.38 5.45
N THR A 490 21.17 -0.92 5.55
CA THR A 490 20.37 -1.96 4.88
C THR A 490 19.79 -2.94 5.89
N VAL A 491 18.74 -3.67 5.50
CA VAL A 491 18.18 -4.77 6.29
C VAL A 491 18.69 -6.09 5.71
N SER A 492 19.05 -7.04 6.57
CA SER A 492 19.37 -8.40 6.16
C SER A 492 18.18 -9.03 5.42
N THR A 493 18.45 -9.62 4.28
CA THR A 493 17.47 -10.34 3.45
C THR A 493 17.50 -11.85 3.69
N THR A 494 18.48 -12.33 4.47
CA THR A 494 18.77 -13.76 4.67
C THR A 494 18.36 -14.25 6.06
N GLN A 495 18.17 -13.34 7.03
CA GLN A 495 17.82 -13.70 8.40
C GLN A 495 16.88 -12.68 9.07
N LEU A 496 16.07 -13.18 10.01
CA LEU A 496 15.21 -12.39 10.89
C LEU A 496 15.76 -12.40 12.31
N TRP A 497 15.45 -11.37 13.08
CA TRP A 497 15.89 -11.27 14.46
C TRP A 497 15.20 -12.29 15.36
N THR A 498 15.98 -12.89 16.26
CA THR A 498 15.51 -13.82 17.29
C THR A 498 16.05 -13.40 18.67
N PRO A 499 15.35 -13.74 19.79
CA PRO A 499 15.71 -13.26 21.13
C PRO A 499 17.12 -13.59 21.62
N ASP A 500 17.73 -14.66 21.11
CA ASP A 500 19.09 -15.11 21.42
C ASP A 500 20.19 -14.16 20.89
N ARG A 501 19.85 -13.24 19.99
CA ARG A 501 20.79 -12.22 19.50
C ARG A 501 21.06 -11.10 20.51
N ARG A 502 20.26 -10.99 21.58
CA ARG A 502 20.45 -9.97 22.61
C ARG A 502 21.84 -10.10 23.22
N GLN A 503 22.57 -9.00 23.22
CA GLN A 503 23.88 -8.93 23.85
C GLN A 503 23.73 -8.40 25.28
N PRO A 504 24.51 -8.92 26.25
CA PRO A 504 24.52 -8.36 27.59
C PRO A 504 25.06 -6.92 27.57
N ALA A 505 24.46 -6.05 28.39
CA ALA A 505 24.98 -4.71 28.63
C ALA A 505 26.45 -4.78 29.10
N PRO A 506 27.35 -3.89 28.62
CA PRO A 506 28.75 -3.89 29.00
C PRO A 506 28.90 -3.82 30.53
N GLY A 507 29.54 -4.83 31.13
CA GLY A 507 29.76 -4.96 32.58
C GLY A 507 28.78 -5.87 33.33
N SER A 508 27.84 -6.53 32.64
CA SER A 508 26.95 -7.53 33.26
C SER A 508 27.64 -8.91 33.32
N PRO A 509 27.57 -9.66 34.44
CA PRO A 509 28.16 -11.00 34.53
C PRO A 509 27.46 -11.94 33.55
N HIS A 510 28.24 -12.76 32.83
CA HIS A 510 27.69 -13.81 31.97
C HIS A 510 26.82 -14.77 32.81
N PRO A 511 25.61 -15.13 32.34
CA PRO A 511 24.87 -16.22 32.97
C PRO A 511 25.63 -17.54 32.80
N PRO A 512 25.56 -18.45 33.78
CA PRO A 512 26.28 -19.72 33.76
C PRO A 512 25.83 -20.67 32.65
#